data_AF-A0A4S8Q0P3-F1
#
_entry.id   AF-A0A4S8Q0P3-F1
#
_cell.length_a   1.000
_cell.length_b   1.000
_cell.length_c   1.000
_cell.angle_alpha   90.00
_cell.angle_beta   90.00
_cell.angle_gamma   90.00
#
_symmetry.space_group_name_H-M   'P 1'
#
loop_
_entity.id
_entity.type
_entity.pdbx_description
1 polymer ?
#
loop_
_entity_poly.entity_id
_entity_poly.type
_entity_poly.pdbx_seq_one_letter_code
_entity_poly.pdbx_strand_id
1 'polypeptide(L)'
;MACKVKGAVVAGASPAEEPDEPAKRCRLKRVRFALSRATGEEAMKTTWFIAALAMSAGALPAVAEAATAFSTANVNMRSGPSTRYPAVLVVPSGSRVNIQGCLSSANWCDVSYAGYRGWVSGSYLQTTYSQRRVYVGPQYYRPLGIPTVTFSIGRYWDDHYRGRSFYRDRDRWRDNDRRDSDWRDRDWRDDRRDRDRDRRADNDRRGREEERRRPRNSASSDDRDRFPLRRMMQEHCERDPSACR
;
A
#
# COMPACT_ATOMS: atom_id res chain seq x y z
N MET A 1 2.29 -39.11 -11.97
CA MET A 1 1.03 -39.10 -12.73
C MET A 1 1.32 -39.00 -14.21
N ALA A 2 0.59 -39.75 -15.04
CA ALA A 2 0.37 -39.42 -16.44
C ALA A 2 -1.04 -39.88 -16.81
N CYS A 3 -1.96 -38.93 -17.02
CA CYS A 3 -3.24 -39.17 -17.65
C CYS A 3 -3.56 -37.98 -18.53
N LYS A 4 -3.80 -38.26 -19.81
CA LYS A 4 -3.90 -37.27 -20.88
C LYS A 4 -5.34 -37.28 -21.37
N VAL A 5 -6.04 -36.17 -21.21
CA VAL A 5 -7.44 -36.02 -21.65
C VAL A 5 -7.46 -35.01 -22.78
N LYS A 6 -7.81 -35.47 -23.99
CA LYS A 6 -8.30 -34.60 -25.07
C LYS A 6 -9.77 -34.28 -24.75
N GLY A 7 -10.16 -33.00 -24.87
CA GLY A 7 -11.49 -32.54 -24.46
C GLY A 7 -12.57 -32.66 -25.54
N ALA A 8 -13.77 -32.18 -25.20
CA ALA A 8 -14.87 -31.88 -26.10
C ALA A 8 -15.79 -30.79 -25.50
N VAL A 9 -16.66 -30.22 -26.34
CA VAL A 9 -17.61 -29.13 -26.09
C VAL A 9 -19.00 -29.70 -26.47
N VAL A 10 -20.19 -29.31 -25.96
CA VAL A 10 -20.78 -27.98 -25.73
C VAL A 10 -21.93 -28.07 -24.69
N ALA A 11 -22.44 -26.90 -24.27
CA ALA A 11 -23.85 -26.60 -24.01
C ALA A 11 -24.57 -27.20 -22.77
N GLY A 12 -24.74 -26.35 -21.75
CA GLY A 12 -26.03 -25.70 -21.46
C GLY A 12 -27.23 -26.54 -20.96
N ALA A 13 -27.51 -26.44 -19.66
CA ALA A 13 -28.87 -26.33 -19.10
C ALA A 13 -28.79 -25.86 -17.64
N SER A 14 -29.88 -25.28 -17.14
CA SER A 14 -30.13 -24.87 -15.75
C SER A 14 -31.57 -25.33 -15.41
N PRO A 15 -32.01 -25.38 -14.15
CA PRO A 15 -31.39 -25.89 -12.92
C PRO A 15 -32.28 -26.98 -12.26
N ALA A 16 -32.02 -27.28 -10.98
CA ALA A 16 -32.90 -27.91 -9.96
C ALA A 16 -32.63 -29.39 -9.56
N GLU A 17 -33.06 -29.67 -8.32
CA GLU A 17 -33.14 -30.94 -7.58
C GLU A 17 -31.83 -31.62 -7.13
N GLU A 18 -31.46 -31.29 -5.89
CA GLU A 18 -30.81 -32.17 -4.90
C GLU A 18 -31.86 -33.14 -4.35
N PRO A 19 -31.55 -34.45 -4.22
CA PRO A 19 -31.51 -35.03 -2.87
C PRO A 19 -30.43 -36.10 -2.61
N ASP A 20 -29.99 -36.13 -1.34
CA ASP A 20 -29.55 -37.27 -0.51
C ASP A 20 -28.40 -38.23 -0.92
N GLU A 21 -27.29 -38.10 -0.17
CA GLU A 21 -26.40 -39.13 0.44
C GLU A 21 -26.11 -40.50 -0.26
N PRO A 22 -24.85 -41.04 -0.18
CA PRO A 22 -24.19 -41.23 1.12
C PRO A 22 -22.66 -41.01 1.23
N ALA A 23 -22.24 -40.71 2.46
CA ALA A 23 -20.86 -40.50 2.87
C ALA A 23 -19.91 -41.66 2.53
N LYS A 24 -18.96 -41.38 1.62
CA LYS A 24 -17.93 -42.35 1.22
C LYS A 24 -16.83 -42.47 2.27
N ARG A 25 -16.99 -43.43 3.19
CA ARG A 25 -15.95 -43.84 4.16
C ARG A 25 -14.65 -44.23 3.45
N CYS A 26 -13.64 -43.34 3.48
CA CYS A 26 -12.27 -43.65 3.06
C CYS A 26 -11.65 -44.73 3.96
N ARG A 27 -11.64 -45.99 3.47
CA ARG A 27 -11.07 -47.14 4.17
C ARG A 27 -9.54 -47.10 4.07
N LEU A 28 -8.86 -46.71 5.15
CA LEU A 28 -7.40 -46.63 5.21
C LEU A 28 -6.77 -48.00 4.93
N LYS A 29 -5.99 -48.13 3.84
CA LYS A 29 -5.24 -49.36 3.55
C LYS A 29 -4.00 -49.43 4.43
N ARG A 30 -3.97 -50.39 5.37
CA ARG A 30 -2.76 -50.73 6.15
C ARG A 30 -1.64 -51.19 5.21
N VAL A 31 -0.57 -50.41 5.10
CA VAL A 31 0.68 -50.83 4.45
C VAL A 31 1.40 -51.78 5.41
N ARG A 32 1.58 -53.04 5.01
CA ARG A 32 2.47 -53.98 5.72
C ARG A 32 3.88 -53.80 5.16
N PHE A 33 4.80 -53.30 5.98
CA PHE A 33 6.23 -53.37 5.69
C PHE A 33 6.72 -54.80 5.96
N ALA A 34 7.29 -55.44 4.94
CA ALA A 34 7.99 -56.70 5.10
C ALA A 34 9.41 -56.42 5.61
N LEU A 35 9.68 -56.78 6.87
CA LEU A 35 11.04 -56.80 7.41
C LEU A 35 11.78 -58.00 6.85
N SER A 36 12.58 -57.77 5.81
CA SER A 36 13.51 -58.78 5.30
C SER A 36 14.67 -58.95 6.28
N ARG A 37 14.92 -60.19 6.73
CA ARG A 37 16.10 -60.50 7.54
C ARG A 37 17.31 -60.60 6.61
N ALA A 38 18.17 -59.58 6.61
CA ALA A 38 19.49 -59.68 6.02
C ALA A 38 20.41 -60.46 6.96
N THR A 39 20.74 -61.70 6.61
CA THR A 39 21.88 -62.44 7.18
C THR A 39 23.17 -61.75 6.75
N GLY A 40 24.12 -61.61 7.67
CA GLY A 40 25.34 -60.85 7.42
C GLY A 40 26.34 -61.59 6.54
N GLU A 41 26.95 -60.87 5.60
CA GLU A 41 28.37 -60.99 5.20
C GLU A 41 28.86 -59.85 4.28
N GLU A 42 28.00 -58.89 3.89
CA GLU A 42 28.37 -57.76 3.01
C GLU A 42 28.31 -56.37 3.70
N ALA A 43 28.73 -56.31 4.97
CA ALA A 43 28.43 -55.18 5.88
C ALA A 43 29.40 -53.97 5.81
N MET A 44 30.33 -53.91 4.84
CA MET A 44 31.40 -52.88 4.85
C MET A 44 31.79 -52.35 3.46
N LYS A 45 30.82 -51.77 2.74
CA LYS A 45 31.04 -50.80 1.63
C LYS A 45 29.76 -50.03 1.28
N THR A 46 28.61 -50.69 1.37
CA THR A 46 27.30 -50.15 0.95
C THR A 46 26.66 -49.19 1.99
N THR A 47 27.36 -48.88 3.08
CA THR A 47 26.85 -48.08 4.22
C THR A 47 27.08 -46.57 4.07
N TRP A 48 27.54 -46.09 2.90
CA TRP A 48 27.75 -44.65 2.63
C TRP A 48 26.64 -43.99 1.81
N PHE A 49 25.77 -44.75 1.13
CA PHE A 49 24.77 -44.19 0.21
C PHE A 49 23.34 -44.06 0.76
N ILE A 50 23.01 -44.70 1.89
CA ILE A 50 21.65 -44.65 2.49
C ILE A 50 21.54 -43.64 3.65
N ALA A 51 22.54 -42.77 3.84
CA ALA A 51 22.45 -41.62 4.74
C ALA A 51 21.97 -40.33 4.05
N ALA A 52 22.00 -40.28 2.70
CA ALA A 52 21.78 -39.04 1.94
C ALA A 52 20.30 -38.70 1.66
N LEU A 53 19.37 -39.65 1.82
CA LEU A 53 17.99 -39.49 1.32
C LEU A 53 16.98 -38.91 2.34
N ALA A 54 17.40 -38.64 3.58
CA ALA A 54 16.50 -38.20 4.66
C ALA A 54 16.54 -36.69 4.95
N MET A 55 17.42 -35.93 4.29
CA MET A 55 17.60 -34.47 4.49
C MET A 55 16.99 -33.63 3.37
N SER A 56 15.79 -34.00 2.91
CA SER A 56 14.99 -33.23 1.94
C SER A 56 13.67 -32.74 2.55
N ALA A 57 13.71 -32.32 3.82
CA ALA A 57 12.63 -31.55 4.43
C ALA A 57 12.57 -30.18 3.73
N GLY A 58 11.69 -30.06 2.74
CA GLY A 58 11.57 -28.86 1.91
C GLY A 58 11.30 -27.62 2.75
N ALA A 59 12.13 -26.58 2.58
CA ALA A 59 11.85 -25.27 3.13
C ALA A 59 10.54 -24.76 2.53
N LEU A 60 9.49 -24.68 3.35
CA LEU A 60 8.27 -23.97 2.98
C LEU A 60 8.66 -22.52 2.69
N PRO A 61 8.29 -21.95 1.52
CA PRO A 61 8.59 -20.56 1.25
C PRO A 61 7.85 -19.71 2.28
N ALA A 62 8.61 -18.95 3.08
CA ALA A 62 8.04 -17.99 4.00
C ALA A 62 7.26 -16.96 3.19
N VAL A 63 5.93 -17.00 3.28
CA VAL A 63 5.07 -15.96 2.75
C VAL A 63 5.38 -14.67 3.51
N ALA A 64 5.99 -13.71 2.82
CA ALA A 64 6.27 -12.40 3.40
C ALA A 64 4.93 -11.70 3.67
N GLU A 65 4.54 -11.62 4.95
CA GLU A 65 3.39 -10.83 5.35
C GLU A 65 3.68 -9.35 5.10
N ALA A 66 2.87 -8.77 4.21
CA ALA A 66 2.94 -7.34 3.92
C ALA A 66 2.31 -6.55 5.07
N ALA A 67 3.05 -5.58 5.60
CA ALA A 67 2.60 -4.78 6.74
C ALA A 67 1.51 -3.80 6.32
N THR A 68 0.43 -3.68 7.09
CA THR A 68 -0.66 -2.76 6.73
C THR A 68 -0.48 -1.36 7.31
N ALA A 69 -0.87 -0.34 6.54
CA ALA A 69 -0.88 1.06 6.96
C ALA A 69 -2.06 1.81 6.32
N PHE A 70 -2.28 3.03 6.76
CA PHE A 70 -3.33 3.92 6.26
C PHE A 70 -2.73 5.23 5.77
N SER A 71 -3.20 5.74 4.63
CA SER A 71 -2.82 7.07 4.16
C SER A 71 -3.40 8.17 5.07
N THR A 72 -2.61 9.19 5.39
CA THR A 72 -3.07 10.34 6.20
C THR A 72 -3.59 11.52 5.37
N ALA A 73 -3.30 11.54 4.07
CA ALA A 73 -3.72 12.57 3.11
C ALA A 73 -4.00 11.92 1.75
N ASN A 74 -4.56 12.68 0.80
CA ASN A 74 -4.62 12.30 -0.61
C ASN A 74 -3.19 12.33 -1.19
N VAL A 75 -2.50 11.19 -1.18
CA VAL A 75 -1.07 11.09 -1.51
C VAL A 75 -0.83 10.48 -2.89
N ASN A 76 0.10 11.06 -3.64
CA ASN A 76 0.52 10.55 -4.94
C ASN A 76 1.31 9.23 -4.77
N MET A 77 0.79 8.13 -5.33
CA MET A 77 1.55 6.91 -5.57
C MET A 77 2.35 7.09 -6.85
N ARG A 78 3.67 6.87 -6.82
CA ARG A 78 4.60 7.15 -7.91
C ARG A 78 5.23 5.87 -8.46
N SER A 79 5.75 5.94 -9.69
CA SER A 79 6.41 4.79 -10.33
C SER A 79 7.84 4.52 -9.84
N GLY A 80 8.35 5.34 -8.93
CA GLY A 80 9.66 5.20 -8.29
C GLY A 80 9.78 6.01 -6.99
N PRO A 81 10.83 5.78 -6.20
CA PRO A 81 11.02 6.32 -4.85
C PRO A 81 11.62 7.74 -4.84
N SER A 82 10.93 8.70 -5.47
CA SER A 82 11.23 10.13 -5.40
C SER A 82 10.05 10.93 -5.96
N THR A 83 9.94 12.20 -5.56
CA THR A 83 8.96 13.17 -6.09
C THR A 83 9.12 13.45 -7.59
N ARG A 84 10.26 13.11 -8.20
CA ARG A 84 10.48 13.27 -9.65
C ARG A 84 9.68 12.29 -10.50
N TYR A 85 9.49 11.04 -10.04
CA TYR A 85 8.85 10.01 -10.86
C TYR A 85 7.36 10.33 -11.12
N PRO A 86 6.82 9.93 -12.29
CA PRO A 86 5.42 10.19 -12.62
C PRO A 86 4.47 9.51 -11.63
N ALA A 87 3.36 10.19 -11.34
CA ALA A 87 2.29 9.64 -10.52
C ALA A 87 1.55 8.52 -11.28
N VAL A 88 1.33 7.40 -10.59
CA VAL A 88 0.60 6.22 -11.05
C VAL A 88 -0.89 6.38 -10.76
N LEU A 89 -1.22 6.95 -9.58
CA LEU A 89 -2.55 7.32 -9.10
C LEU A 89 -2.44 8.18 -7.83
N VAL A 90 -3.56 8.69 -7.33
CA VAL A 90 -3.69 9.28 -5.99
C VAL A 90 -4.35 8.28 -5.05
N VAL A 91 -3.75 8.00 -3.90
CA VAL A 91 -4.33 7.20 -2.81
C VAL A 91 -5.14 8.14 -1.91
N PRO A 92 -6.47 8.00 -1.80
CA PRO A 92 -7.28 8.89 -0.97
C PRO A 92 -6.92 8.81 0.52
N SER A 93 -7.06 9.91 1.27
CA SER A 93 -6.87 9.96 2.73
C SER A 93 -7.74 8.90 3.45
N GLY A 94 -7.17 8.19 4.43
CA GLY A 94 -7.83 7.12 5.19
C GLY A 94 -7.85 5.74 4.50
N SER A 95 -7.32 5.63 3.27
CA SER A 95 -7.24 4.37 2.55
C SER A 95 -6.25 3.40 3.20
N ARG A 96 -6.67 2.14 3.37
CA ARG A 96 -5.75 1.05 3.73
C ARG A 96 -4.84 0.74 2.54
N VAL A 97 -3.53 0.75 2.78
CA VAL A 97 -2.49 0.29 1.84
C VAL A 97 -1.73 -0.87 2.45
N ASN A 98 -1.10 -1.68 1.59
CA ASN A 98 -0.34 -2.84 2.00
C ASN A 98 1.14 -2.62 1.66
N ILE A 99 2.00 -2.48 2.66
CA ILE A 99 3.43 -2.20 2.53
C ILE A 99 4.18 -3.50 2.25
N GLN A 100 4.96 -3.48 1.18
CA GLN A 100 5.62 -4.65 0.63
C GLN A 100 7.14 -4.59 0.86
N GLY A 101 7.64 -3.38 1.11
CA GLY A 101 8.98 -3.08 1.61
C GLY A 101 9.23 -1.58 1.58
N CYS A 102 10.28 -1.11 2.24
CA CYS A 102 10.72 0.29 2.14
C CYS A 102 12.23 0.37 1.86
N LEU A 103 12.70 1.49 1.31
CA LEU A 103 14.13 1.72 1.12
C LEU A 103 14.82 2.01 2.47
N SER A 104 16.06 1.56 2.62
CA SER A 104 16.94 1.98 3.73
C SER A 104 17.49 3.39 3.56
N SER A 105 17.68 3.85 2.33
CA SER A 105 18.28 5.15 2.00
C SER A 105 17.31 6.33 2.09
N ALA A 106 16.00 6.09 2.00
CA ALA A 106 14.97 7.13 2.01
C ALA A 106 13.65 6.57 2.57
N ASN A 107 12.77 7.42 3.11
CA ASN A 107 11.45 6.97 3.62
C ASN A 107 10.43 6.75 2.50
N TRP A 108 10.82 6.01 1.46
CA TRP A 108 9.93 5.57 0.39
C TRP A 108 9.59 4.10 0.59
N CYS A 109 8.28 3.81 0.56
CA CYS A 109 7.74 2.48 0.72
C CYS A 109 7.03 2.04 -0.57
N ASP A 110 7.35 0.82 -1.02
CA ASP A 110 6.65 0.14 -2.09
C ASP A 110 5.37 -0.46 -1.51
N VAL A 111 4.23 -0.04 -2.04
CA VAL A 111 2.90 -0.36 -1.51
C VAL A 111 1.97 -0.86 -2.62
N SER A 112 1.03 -1.72 -2.24
CA SER A 112 -0.11 -2.07 -3.09
C SER A 112 -1.41 -1.46 -2.58
N TYR A 113 -2.22 -0.97 -3.51
CA TYR A 113 -3.52 -0.34 -3.28
C TYR A 113 -4.42 -0.53 -4.49
N ALA A 114 -5.66 -1.00 -4.28
CA ALA A 114 -6.67 -1.17 -5.33
C ALA A 114 -6.18 -1.93 -6.59
N GLY A 115 -5.33 -2.95 -6.41
CA GLY A 115 -4.72 -3.72 -7.50
C GLY A 115 -3.51 -3.07 -8.17
N TYR A 116 -3.19 -1.81 -7.86
CA TYR A 116 -1.99 -1.13 -8.32
C TYR A 116 -0.82 -1.32 -7.36
N ARG A 117 0.38 -1.19 -7.92
CA ARG A 117 1.67 -1.22 -7.22
C ARG A 117 2.39 0.10 -7.46
N GLY A 118 3.07 0.64 -6.46
CA GLY A 118 3.83 1.88 -6.59
C GLY A 118 4.44 2.36 -5.27
N TRP A 119 5.23 3.43 -5.37
CA TRP A 119 5.97 4.00 -4.26
C TRP A 119 5.20 5.17 -3.61
N VAL A 120 5.16 5.18 -2.28
CA VAL A 120 4.57 6.24 -1.46
C VAL A 120 5.54 6.58 -0.33
N SER A 121 5.72 7.87 -0.04
CA SER A 121 6.54 8.28 1.11
C SER A 121 5.89 7.83 2.42
N GLY A 122 6.63 7.11 3.26
CA GLY A 122 6.19 6.62 4.57
C GLY A 122 5.72 7.76 5.50
N SER A 123 6.15 9.00 5.22
CA SER A 123 5.68 10.22 5.87
C SER A 123 4.16 10.44 5.75
N TYR A 124 3.48 9.81 4.79
CA TYR A 124 2.03 9.84 4.63
C TYR A 124 1.33 8.56 5.06
N LEU A 125 2.09 7.54 5.47
CA LEU A 125 1.57 6.25 5.91
C LEU A 125 1.59 6.21 7.43
N GLN A 126 0.47 5.85 8.03
CA GLN A 126 0.31 5.70 9.47
C GLN A 126 -0.13 4.28 9.80
N THR A 127 0.48 3.69 10.82
CA THR A 127 0.09 2.38 11.35
C THR A 127 0.08 2.39 12.88
N THR A 128 -0.37 1.31 13.50
CA THR A 128 -0.44 1.19 14.96
C THR A 128 0.75 0.39 15.47
N TYR A 129 1.55 0.99 16.35
CA TYR A 129 2.68 0.34 17.02
C TYR A 129 2.58 0.59 18.53
N SER A 130 2.57 -0.48 19.33
CA SER A 130 2.42 -0.42 20.79
C SER A 130 1.29 0.53 21.24
N GLN A 131 0.06 0.26 20.74
CA GLN A 131 -1.16 1.05 20.97
C GLN A 131 -1.13 2.53 20.51
N ARG A 132 -0.01 3.02 19.95
CA ARG A 132 0.13 4.39 19.42
C ARG A 132 0.07 4.41 17.90
N ARG A 133 -0.51 5.46 17.33
CA ARG A 133 -0.44 5.72 15.90
C ARG A 133 0.91 6.35 15.55
N VAL A 134 1.70 5.68 14.72
CA VAL A 134 3.03 6.12 14.28
C VAL A 134 3.07 6.28 12.77
N TYR A 135 3.82 7.27 12.29
CA TYR A 135 4.14 7.35 10.86
C TYR A 135 5.19 6.30 10.50
N VAL A 136 5.05 5.70 9.33
CA VAL A 136 6.02 4.72 8.82
C VAL A 136 7.33 5.46 8.52
N GLY A 137 8.43 4.93 9.06
CA GLY A 137 9.75 5.51 8.95
C GLY A 137 10.83 4.47 9.30
N PRO A 138 12.10 4.71 8.94
CA PRO A 138 13.18 3.72 9.08
C PRO A 138 13.32 3.11 10.48
N GLN A 139 13.07 3.89 11.53
CA GLN A 139 13.08 3.43 12.92
C GLN A 139 12.01 2.38 13.25
N TYR A 140 10.94 2.28 12.45
CA TYR A 140 9.85 1.35 12.63
C TYR A 140 9.86 0.16 11.67
N TYR A 141 10.72 0.12 10.64
CA TYR A 141 10.67 -0.99 9.67
C TYR A 141 10.88 -2.36 10.32
N ARG A 142 11.98 -2.53 11.06
CA ARG A 142 12.31 -3.78 11.76
C ARG A 142 11.23 -4.22 12.77
N PRO A 143 10.78 -3.38 13.73
CA PRO A 143 9.75 -3.80 14.69
C PRO A 143 8.34 -3.97 14.08
N LEU A 144 8.07 -3.48 12.86
CA LEU A 144 6.85 -3.75 12.11
C LEU A 144 6.98 -4.92 11.11
N GLY A 145 8.14 -5.60 11.06
CA GLY A 145 8.38 -6.67 10.10
C GLY A 145 8.50 -6.21 8.64
N ILE A 146 8.58 -4.90 8.38
CA ILE A 146 8.68 -4.35 7.02
C ILE A 146 10.08 -4.66 6.46
N PRO A 147 10.19 -5.38 5.33
CA PRO A 147 11.48 -5.69 4.74
C PRO A 147 12.10 -4.44 4.09
N THR A 148 13.42 -4.32 4.22
CA THR A 148 14.20 -3.36 3.43
C THR A 148 14.34 -3.89 2.01
N VAL A 149 13.93 -3.10 1.02
CA VAL A 149 14.04 -3.43 -0.41
C VAL A 149 14.96 -2.45 -1.13
N THR A 150 15.35 -2.80 -2.35
CA THR A 150 16.06 -1.91 -3.29
C THR A 150 15.17 -1.59 -4.49
N PHE A 151 15.34 -0.38 -5.04
CA PHE A 151 14.67 0.00 -6.27
C PHE A 151 15.62 -0.17 -7.46
N SER A 152 15.11 -0.80 -8.51
CA SER A 152 15.76 -0.84 -9.83
C SER A 152 14.68 -0.51 -10.87
N ILE A 153 14.76 0.69 -11.45
CA ILE A 153 13.75 1.20 -12.38
C ILE A 153 13.46 0.20 -13.50
N GLY A 154 14.51 -0.36 -14.10
CA GLY A 154 14.39 -1.32 -15.21
C GLY A 154 13.51 -2.50 -14.82
N ARG A 155 13.85 -3.21 -13.73
CA ARG A 155 13.06 -4.36 -13.27
C ARG A 155 11.68 -3.97 -12.78
N TYR A 156 11.56 -2.93 -11.97
CA TYR A 156 10.28 -2.56 -11.35
C TYR A 156 9.24 -2.08 -12.39
N TRP A 157 9.68 -1.35 -13.42
CA TRP A 157 8.79 -0.91 -14.50
C TRP A 157 8.45 -2.05 -15.46
N ASP A 158 9.39 -2.98 -15.68
CA ASP A 158 9.17 -4.21 -16.41
C ASP A 158 8.18 -5.16 -15.71
N ASP A 159 8.18 -5.22 -14.38
CA ASP A 159 7.29 -6.10 -13.62
C ASP A 159 5.88 -5.48 -13.41
N HIS A 160 5.74 -4.14 -13.41
CA HIS A 160 4.50 -3.46 -13.00
C HIS A 160 3.90 -2.46 -14.00
N TYR A 161 4.67 -1.94 -14.97
CA TYR A 161 4.26 -0.78 -15.78
C TYR A 161 4.36 -0.96 -17.30
N ARG A 162 4.65 -2.15 -17.85
CA ARG A 162 4.72 -2.37 -19.32
C ARG A 162 3.54 -1.81 -20.12
N GLY A 163 2.34 -1.80 -19.55
CA GLY A 163 1.11 -1.26 -20.15
C GLY A 163 0.82 0.23 -19.86
N ARG A 164 1.73 0.98 -19.22
CA ARG A 164 1.56 2.42 -18.91
C ARG A 164 2.18 3.29 -20.00
N SER A 165 1.55 4.41 -20.32
CA SER A 165 2.02 5.36 -21.35
C SER A 165 3.42 5.90 -21.10
N PHE A 166 3.81 6.12 -19.84
CA PHE A 166 5.15 6.58 -19.45
C PHE A 166 6.25 5.51 -19.57
N TYR A 167 5.90 4.23 -19.77
CA TYR A 167 6.88 3.14 -19.87
C TYR A 167 7.82 3.30 -21.07
N ARG A 168 7.36 3.92 -22.16
CA ARG A 168 8.21 4.25 -23.32
C ARG A 168 9.39 5.17 -22.97
N ASP A 169 9.27 5.95 -21.89
CA ASP A 169 10.29 6.87 -21.40
C ASP A 169 11.25 6.21 -20.38
N ARG A 170 11.11 4.91 -20.09
CA ARG A 170 11.88 4.16 -19.05
C ARG A 170 13.39 4.37 -19.17
N ASP A 171 13.93 4.35 -20.39
CA ASP A 171 15.38 4.41 -20.60
C ASP A 171 15.93 5.83 -20.33
N ARG A 172 15.15 6.88 -20.64
CA ARG A 172 15.43 8.27 -20.22
C ARG A 172 15.46 8.40 -18.70
N TRP A 173 14.52 7.77 -17.99
CA TRP A 173 14.51 7.77 -16.54
C TRP A 173 15.70 7.01 -15.94
N ARG A 174 16.09 5.87 -16.53
CA ARG A 174 17.26 5.08 -16.11
C ARG A 174 18.57 5.87 -16.17
N ASP A 175 18.72 6.79 -17.11
CA ASP A 175 19.91 7.65 -17.21
C ASP A 175 19.85 8.87 -16.28
N ASN A 176 18.65 9.40 -15.99
CA ASN A 176 18.46 10.38 -14.93
C ASN A 176 18.84 9.78 -13.56
N ASP A 177 18.36 8.59 -13.21
CA ASP A 177 18.62 7.93 -11.92
C ASP A 177 20.11 7.73 -11.65
N ARG A 178 20.91 7.49 -12.70
CA ARG A 178 22.38 7.40 -12.61
C ARG A 178 23.02 8.76 -12.32
N ARG A 179 22.56 9.82 -12.99
CA ARG A 179 23.05 11.20 -12.81
C ARG A 179 22.62 11.82 -11.47
N ASP A 180 21.46 11.45 -10.94
CA ASP A 180 20.87 12.02 -9.71
C ASP A 180 21.48 11.45 -8.40
N SER A 181 22.54 10.64 -8.49
CA SER A 181 23.22 9.96 -7.37
C SER A 181 23.67 10.87 -6.21
N ASP A 182 23.86 12.17 -6.47
CA ASP A 182 24.38 13.19 -5.55
C ASP A 182 23.33 13.81 -4.60
N TRP A 183 22.01 13.61 -4.82
CA TRP A 183 20.98 14.39 -4.08
C TRP A 183 20.47 13.78 -2.77
N ARG A 184 21.23 12.89 -2.13
CA ARG A 184 20.75 12.06 -1.01
C ARG A 184 20.19 12.84 0.21
N ASP A 185 20.51 14.14 0.33
CA ASP A 185 20.01 15.04 1.38
C ASP A 185 18.83 15.97 0.96
N ARG A 186 18.48 16.07 -0.33
CA ARG A 186 17.45 17.03 -0.80
C ARG A 186 16.02 16.48 -0.79
N ASP A 187 15.82 15.23 -1.23
CA ASP A 187 14.48 14.62 -1.41
C ASP A 187 13.62 14.73 -0.13
N TRP A 188 14.24 14.54 1.05
CA TRP A 188 13.61 14.72 2.38
C TRP A 188 13.03 16.11 2.67
N ARG A 189 13.57 17.17 2.07
CA ARG A 189 13.08 18.54 2.27
C ARG A 189 11.88 18.82 1.37
N ASP A 190 11.89 18.29 0.15
CA ASP A 190 10.80 18.43 -0.80
C ASP A 190 9.60 17.56 -0.41
N ASP A 191 9.83 16.34 0.09
CA ASP A 191 8.81 15.47 0.68
C ASP A 191 8.01 16.17 1.80
N ARG A 192 8.68 16.97 2.64
CA ARG A 192 8.02 17.76 3.69
C ARG A 192 7.20 18.92 3.12
N ARG A 193 7.70 19.58 2.06
CA ARG A 193 7.00 20.70 1.39
C ARG A 193 5.73 20.22 0.69
N ASP A 194 5.81 19.11 -0.02
CA ASP A 194 4.63 18.47 -0.63
C ASP A 194 3.63 18.06 0.45
N ARG A 195 4.09 17.56 1.61
CA ARG A 195 3.20 17.12 2.70
C ARG A 195 2.35 18.26 3.24
N ASP A 196 2.93 19.43 3.40
CA ASP A 196 2.21 20.61 3.90
C ASP A 196 1.33 21.24 2.81
N ARG A 197 1.65 21.07 1.52
CA ARG A 197 0.77 21.44 0.39
C ARG A 197 -0.45 20.51 0.29
N ASP A 198 -0.24 19.20 0.29
CA ASP A 198 -1.30 18.20 0.13
C ASP A 198 -2.26 18.22 1.32
N ARG A 199 -1.75 18.39 2.54
CA ARG A 199 -2.58 18.61 3.75
C ARG A 199 -3.45 19.87 3.65
N ARG A 200 -2.94 20.96 3.08
CA ARG A 200 -3.74 22.19 2.87
C ARG A 200 -4.84 21.92 1.85
N ALA A 201 -4.52 21.33 0.70
CA ALA A 201 -5.50 20.97 -0.31
C ALA A 201 -6.61 20.03 0.21
N ASP A 202 -6.24 19.06 1.06
CA ASP A 202 -7.20 18.17 1.74
C ASP A 202 -8.10 18.93 2.72
N ASN A 203 -7.54 19.87 3.48
CA ASN A 203 -8.30 20.70 4.42
C ASN A 203 -9.26 21.65 3.67
N ASP A 204 -8.80 22.27 2.59
CA ASP A 204 -9.60 23.15 1.72
C ASP A 204 -10.73 22.39 1.01
N ARG A 205 -10.53 21.09 0.73
CA ARG A 205 -11.57 20.21 0.21
C ARG A 205 -12.59 19.85 1.29
N ARG A 206 -12.13 19.45 2.49
CA ARG A 206 -13.01 19.17 3.64
C ARG A 206 -13.84 20.38 4.03
N GLY A 207 -13.26 21.58 4.07
CA GLY A 207 -13.97 22.82 4.35
C GLY A 207 -15.09 23.10 3.34
N ARG A 208 -14.83 22.90 2.05
CA ARG A 208 -15.87 23.03 0.99
C ARG A 208 -16.94 21.94 1.06
N GLU A 209 -16.61 20.73 1.50
CA GLU A 209 -17.58 19.66 1.75
C GLU A 209 -18.42 19.92 3.01
N GLU A 210 -17.85 20.55 4.04
CA GLU A 210 -18.55 20.98 5.26
C GLU A 210 -19.50 22.15 4.96
N GLU A 211 -19.03 23.20 4.28
CA GLU A 211 -19.84 24.35 3.85
C GLU A 211 -21.07 23.90 3.05
N ARG A 212 -20.90 22.97 2.11
CA ARG A 212 -22.02 22.37 1.35
C ARG A 212 -23.00 21.56 2.19
N ARG A 213 -22.59 21.08 3.37
CA ARG A 213 -23.44 20.34 4.31
C ARG A 213 -24.11 21.24 5.35
N ARG A 214 -23.74 22.52 5.45
CA ARG A 214 -24.42 23.46 6.35
C ARG A 214 -25.83 23.76 5.82
N PRO A 215 -26.89 23.60 6.64
CA PRO A 215 -28.24 23.98 6.23
C PRO A 215 -28.30 25.50 6.01
N ARG A 216 -29.09 25.95 5.01
CA ARG A 216 -29.18 27.37 4.58
C ARG A 216 -29.59 28.38 5.66
N ASN A 217 -30.01 27.92 6.84
CA ASN A 217 -30.54 28.77 7.91
C ASN A 217 -29.49 29.19 8.95
N SER A 218 -28.20 28.90 8.75
CA SER A 218 -27.11 29.53 9.49
C SER A 218 -26.47 30.66 8.68
N ALA A 219 -27.26 31.67 8.30
CA ALA A 219 -26.71 32.98 8.00
C ALA A 219 -26.07 33.49 9.30
N SER A 220 -24.74 33.59 9.32
CA SER A 220 -23.98 33.87 10.54
C SER A 220 -24.39 35.22 11.15
N SER A 221 -24.52 35.23 12.48
CA SER A 221 -24.78 36.43 13.27
C SER A 221 -23.57 37.37 13.39
N ASP A 222 -22.41 37.00 12.82
CA ASP A 222 -21.11 37.67 13.04
C ASP A 222 -20.88 38.92 12.17
N ASP A 223 -21.77 39.26 11.24
CA ASP A 223 -21.64 40.47 10.40
C ASP A 223 -22.26 41.75 11.03
N ARG A 224 -22.41 41.78 12.37
CA ARG A 224 -22.89 42.95 13.12
C ARG A 224 -21.79 43.86 13.66
N ASP A 225 -20.57 43.38 13.78
CA ASP A 225 -19.46 44.13 14.42
C ASP A 225 -18.43 44.70 13.43
N ARG A 226 -18.69 44.63 12.11
CA ARG A 226 -17.72 45.04 11.09
C ARG A 226 -17.65 46.54 10.78
N PHE A 227 -18.52 47.37 11.38
CA PHE A 227 -18.53 48.83 11.17
C PHE A 227 -18.84 49.63 12.44
N PRO A 228 -17.93 49.72 13.42
CA PRO A 228 -18.12 50.54 14.64
C PRO A 228 -18.40 52.02 14.32
N LEU A 229 -17.79 52.56 13.26
CA LEU A 229 -17.96 53.95 12.83
C LEU A 229 -19.39 54.27 12.39
N ARG A 230 -20.15 53.30 11.86
CA ARG A 230 -21.51 53.56 11.35
C ARG A 230 -22.53 53.65 12.49
N ARG A 231 -22.36 52.88 13.57
CA ARG A 231 -23.18 52.99 14.78
C ARG A 231 -22.88 54.30 15.53
N MET A 232 -21.60 54.62 15.75
CA MET A 232 -21.19 55.85 16.45
C MET A 232 -21.71 57.12 15.77
N MET A 233 -21.66 57.19 14.43
CA MET A 233 -22.15 58.37 13.71
C MET A 233 -23.68 58.50 13.76
N GLN A 234 -24.41 57.38 13.80
CA GLN A 234 -25.87 57.38 13.92
C GLN A 234 -26.32 57.84 15.32
N GLU A 235 -25.67 57.33 16.38
CA GLU A 235 -25.89 57.77 17.77
C GLU A 235 -25.49 59.25 17.99
N HIS A 236 -24.54 59.79 17.20
CA HIS A 236 -24.17 61.20 17.26
C HIS A 236 -25.23 62.10 16.62
N CYS A 237 -25.75 61.75 15.43
CA CYS A 237 -26.82 62.51 14.78
C CYS A 237 -28.14 62.51 15.57
N GLU A 238 -28.44 61.42 16.30
CA GLU A 238 -29.61 61.37 17.20
C GLU A 238 -29.48 62.29 18.42
N ARG A 239 -28.25 62.64 18.81
CA ARG A 239 -27.95 63.51 19.96
C ARG A 239 -27.75 64.97 19.58
N ASP A 240 -27.25 65.23 18.38
CA ASP A 240 -27.18 66.56 17.77
C ASP A 240 -27.50 66.49 16.26
N PRO A 241 -28.74 66.83 15.85
CA PRO A 241 -29.14 66.84 14.45
C PRO A 241 -28.40 67.85 13.57
N SER A 242 -27.69 68.83 14.16
CA SER A 242 -26.96 69.85 13.40
C SER A 242 -25.58 69.40 12.92
N ALA A 243 -25.03 68.34 13.51
CA ALA A 243 -23.72 67.78 13.15
C ALA A 243 -23.72 66.95 11.85
N CYS A 244 -24.89 66.69 11.25
CA CYS A 244 -25.07 65.73 10.16
C CYS A 244 -25.75 66.34 8.92
N ARG A 245 -25.24 67.49 8.44
CA ARG A 245 -25.74 68.23 7.29
C ARG A 245 -24.68 68.49 6.23
#